data_AF-A0AA36GFZ3-F1
#
_entry.id   AF-A0AA36GFZ3-F1
#
_cell.length_a   1.000
_cell.length_b   1.000
_cell.length_c   1.000
_cell.angle_alpha   90.00
_cell.angle_beta   90.00
_cell.angle_gamma   90.00
#
_symmetry.space_group_name_H-M   'P 1'
#
loop_
_entity.id
_entity.type
_entity.pdbx_description
1 polymer ?
#
loop_
_entity_poly.entity_id
_entity_poly.type
_entity_poly.pdbx_seq_one_letter_code
_entity_poly.pdbx_strand_id
1 'polypeptide(L)'
;MKHSKIPKKNRKKLKSVDPFNKQGNHMKEKEISKKNNPPKSDLDDQLMPRGLIEIGNAQAKLVLEESMPTFPKKTKKISAIDKQAGKHGFQRKQFEGDRAFLARINRETYNNIADINLKAKFETAGRDKKEIDKDYEEVDEKVARKKELKRKRFEKIQAKKRAEAGLEPEEKDEAPTTSAEEPPAKKSQKPKKKKSGKDDEGEMMLNAREFIAFGERNDAPPSFTFNKALKKSMVQKNAKAGGKDLLLNKMFTNRTVKETVYGEDTQKKKAYGVNEADRLAVIQAYRDAKARRRVQNPDWETPRLDCL
;
A
#
# COMPACT_ATOMS: atom_id res chain seq x y z
N MET A 1 31.21 -87.61 -29.66
CA MET A 1 31.50 -86.48 -30.58
C MET A 1 30.75 -85.24 -30.09
N LYS A 2 31.46 -84.20 -29.61
CA LYS A 2 30.81 -82.91 -29.31
C LYS A 2 30.88 -82.03 -30.57
N HIS A 3 29.74 -81.73 -31.17
CA HIS A 3 29.68 -80.79 -32.28
C HIS A 3 30.03 -79.37 -31.79
N SER A 4 31.06 -78.75 -32.36
CA SER A 4 31.42 -77.36 -32.07
C SER A 4 30.31 -76.43 -32.54
N LYS A 5 29.85 -75.51 -31.67
CA LYS A 5 28.85 -74.50 -32.01
C LYS A 5 29.36 -73.61 -33.16
N ILE A 6 28.53 -73.47 -34.20
CA ILE A 6 28.81 -72.62 -35.36
C ILE A 6 28.98 -71.16 -34.88
N PRO A 7 30.06 -70.46 -35.26
CA PRO A 7 30.28 -69.07 -34.88
C PRO A 7 29.18 -68.18 -35.49
N LYS A 8 28.35 -67.58 -34.63
CA LYS A 8 27.31 -66.63 -35.04
C LYS A 8 27.97 -65.31 -35.44
N LYS A 9 27.85 -64.90 -36.70
CA LYS A 9 28.35 -63.59 -37.18
C LYS A 9 27.55 -62.46 -36.50
N ASN A 10 28.26 -61.39 -36.10
CA ASN A 10 27.65 -60.22 -35.47
C ASN A 10 26.54 -59.61 -36.34
N ARG A 11 25.34 -59.40 -35.76
CA ARG A 11 24.13 -58.87 -36.44
C ARG A 11 24.36 -57.56 -37.19
N LYS A 12 25.36 -56.75 -36.79
CA LYS A 12 25.76 -55.52 -37.49
C LYS A 12 26.32 -55.77 -38.89
N LYS A 13 27.05 -56.88 -39.10
CA LYS A 13 27.62 -57.26 -40.41
C LYS A 13 26.58 -57.89 -41.36
N LEU A 14 25.48 -58.44 -40.84
CA LEU A 14 24.37 -58.92 -41.68
C LEU A 14 23.57 -57.76 -42.27
N LYS A 15 23.31 -56.71 -41.48
CA LYS A 15 22.52 -55.55 -41.94
C LYS A 15 23.21 -54.75 -43.06
N SER A 16 24.53 -54.80 -43.20
CA SER A 16 25.27 -54.09 -44.26
C SER A 16 25.27 -54.83 -45.62
N VAL A 17 24.88 -56.10 -45.62
CA VAL A 17 24.84 -56.98 -46.82
C VAL A 17 23.41 -57.19 -47.31
N ASP A 18 22.41 -56.66 -46.59
CA ASP A 18 21.00 -56.71 -46.97
C ASP A 18 20.72 -55.69 -48.09
N PRO A 19 20.30 -56.14 -49.30
CA PRO A 19 20.01 -55.25 -50.43
C PRO A 19 18.83 -54.30 -50.18
N PHE A 20 17.96 -54.59 -49.21
CA PHE A 20 16.81 -53.75 -48.87
C PHE A 20 17.10 -52.73 -47.76
N ASN A 21 18.31 -52.73 -47.19
CA ASN A 21 18.70 -51.75 -46.18
C ASN A 21 19.10 -50.42 -46.82
N LYS A 22 18.12 -49.52 -46.98
CA LYS A 22 18.30 -48.17 -47.54
C LYS A 22 19.43 -47.37 -46.86
N GLN A 23 19.65 -47.55 -45.55
CA GLN A 23 20.72 -46.86 -44.82
C GLN A 23 22.12 -47.39 -45.19
N GLY A 24 22.24 -48.69 -45.45
CA GLY A 24 23.50 -49.31 -45.87
C GLY A 24 23.93 -48.87 -47.27
N ASN A 25 22.97 -48.75 -48.19
CA ASN A 25 23.23 -48.31 -49.56
C ASN A 25 23.67 -46.85 -49.62
N HIS A 26 23.01 -45.96 -48.87
CA HIS A 26 23.40 -44.55 -48.78
C HIS A 26 24.82 -44.35 -48.20
N MET A 27 25.26 -45.20 -47.27
CA MET A 27 26.65 -45.15 -46.76
C MET A 27 27.66 -45.61 -47.80
N LYS A 28 27.34 -46.66 -48.59
CA LYS A 28 28.20 -47.11 -49.71
C LYS A 28 28.31 -46.04 -50.80
N GLU A 29 27.21 -45.38 -51.17
CA GLU A 29 27.21 -44.27 -52.14
C GLU A 29 28.08 -43.10 -51.66
N LYS A 30 28.01 -42.73 -50.37
CA LYS A 30 28.88 -41.71 -49.77
C LYS A 30 30.36 -42.10 -49.74
N GLU A 31 30.68 -43.37 -49.66
CA GLU A 31 32.07 -43.85 -49.73
C GLU A 31 32.60 -43.87 -51.16
N ILE A 32 31.75 -44.23 -52.13
CA ILE A 32 32.09 -44.22 -53.56
C ILE A 32 32.31 -42.78 -54.05
N SER A 33 31.47 -41.82 -53.63
CA SER A 33 31.64 -40.42 -54.00
C SER A 33 32.92 -39.79 -53.46
N LYS A 34 33.40 -40.24 -52.28
CA LYS A 34 34.70 -39.80 -51.74
C LYS A 34 35.91 -40.34 -52.50
N LYS A 35 35.78 -41.52 -53.14
CA LYS A 35 36.85 -42.17 -53.90
C LYS A 35 36.97 -41.62 -55.33
N ASN A 36 35.85 -41.21 -55.91
CA ASN A 36 35.78 -40.70 -57.29
C ASN A 36 35.59 -39.18 -57.35
N ASN A 37 36.18 -38.42 -56.42
CA ASN A 37 36.30 -36.99 -56.64
C ASN A 37 37.38 -36.78 -57.72
N PRO A 38 37.08 -36.11 -58.85
CA PRO A 38 38.12 -35.75 -59.80
C PRO A 38 39.18 -34.90 -59.08
N PRO A 39 40.46 -34.98 -59.49
CA PRO A 39 41.47 -34.06 -58.99
C PRO A 39 40.96 -32.64 -59.25
N LYS A 40 40.91 -31.80 -58.20
CA LYS A 40 40.54 -30.40 -58.34
C LYS A 40 41.55 -29.77 -59.31
N SER A 41 41.04 -29.13 -60.35
CA SER A 41 41.78 -28.62 -61.52
C SER A 41 42.70 -27.43 -61.22
N ASP A 42 42.76 -26.98 -59.98
CA ASP A 42 43.44 -25.75 -59.62
C ASP A 42 44.77 -26.13 -58.95
N LEU A 43 45.82 -26.28 -59.76
CA LEU A 43 47.19 -26.58 -59.32
C LEU A 43 47.79 -25.51 -58.39
N ASP A 44 47.16 -24.34 -58.28
CA ASP A 44 47.63 -23.21 -57.47
C ASP A 44 46.99 -23.12 -56.07
N ASP A 45 45.93 -23.90 -55.79
CA ASP A 45 45.35 -23.99 -54.45
C ASP A 45 46.09 -25.07 -53.65
N GLN A 46 47.31 -24.75 -53.20
CA GLN A 46 47.96 -25.56 -52.18
C GLN A 46 47.08 -25.56 -50.93
N LEU A 47 46.37 -26.66 -50.70
CA LEU A 47 45.57 -26.88 -49.49
C LEU A 47 46.49 -26.68 -48.28
N MET A 48 46.21 -25.64 -47.51
CA MET A 48 46.96 -25.34 -46.30
C MET A 48 47.04 -26.60 -45.43
N PRO A 49 48.24 -26.97 -44.96
CA PRO A 49 48.38 -28.18 -44.16
C PRO A 49 47.54 -28.04 -42.89
N ARG A 50 46.88 -29.13 -42.48
CA ARG A 50 45.95 -29.12 -41.34
C ARG A 50 46.54 -28.47 -40.09
N GLY A 51 47.82 -28.71 -39.82
CA GLY A 51 48.53 -28.09 -38.68
C GLY A 51 48.53 -26.56 -38.73
N LEU A 52 48.68 -25.94 -39.90
CA LEU A 52 48.61 -24.47 -40.02
C LEU A 52 47.19 -23.95 -39.77
N ILE A 53 46.18 -24.66 -40.26
CA ILE A 53 44.76 -24.31 -40.03
C ILE A 53 44.45 -24.40 -38.52
N GLU A 54 44.94 -25.43 -37.84
CA GLU A 54 44.77 -25.62 -36.40
C GLU A 54 45.48 -24.53 -35.59
N ILE A 55 46.68 -24.13 -35.98
CA ILE A 55 47.43 -23.03 -35.34
C ILE A 55 46.70 -21.69 -35.54
N GLY A 56 46.25 -21.38 -36.75
CA GLY A 56 45.49 -20.16 -37.03
C GLY A 56 44.17 -20.10 -36.23
N ASN A 57 43.48 -21.23 -36.12
CA ASN A 57 42.29 -21.34 -35.29
C ASN A 57 42.60 -21.21 -33.79
N ALA A 58 43.71 -21.76 -33.31
CA ALA A 58 44.13 -21.64 -31.92
C ALA A 58 44.48 -20.18 -31.55
N GLN A 59 45.20 -19.48 -32.43
CA GLN A 59 45.50 -18.05 -32.26
C GLN A 59 44.24 -17.19 -32.29
N ALA A 60 43.32 -17.44 -33.22
CA ALA A 60 42.04 -16.75 -33.28
C ALA A 60 41.20 -16.98 -32.01
N LYS A 61 41.26 -18.19 -31.44
CA LYS A 61 40.54 -18.54 -30.21
C LYS A 61 41.12 -17.86 -28.97
N LEU A 62 42.44 -17.71 -28.89
CA LEU A 62 43.12 -16.99 -27.81
C LEU A 62 42.77 -15.50 -27.81
N VAL A 63 42.79 -14.86 -28.99
CA VAL A 63 42.38 -13.45 -29.14
C VAL A 63 40.91 -13.25 -28.75
N LEU A 64 40.04 -14.22 -29.10
CA LEU A 64 38.64 -14.18 -28.72
C LEU A 64 38.45 -14.37 -27.20
N GLU A 65 39.22 -15.25 -26.55
CA GLU A 65 39.17 -15.47 -25.10
C GLU A 65 39.69 -14.27 -24.29
N GLU A 66 40.70 -13.53 -24.77
CA GLU A 66 41.16 -12.28 -24.14
C GLU A 66 40.13 -11.15 -24.25
N SER A 67 39.29 -11.16 -25.30
CA SER A 67 38.25 -10.14 -25.52
C SER A 67 36.88 -10.47 -24.89
N MET A 68 36.69 -11.68 -24.35
CA MET A 68 35.39 -12.12 -23.82
C MET A 68 35.35 -12.01 -22.30
N PRO A 69 34.38 -11.30 -21.70
CA PRO A 69 34.21 -11.28 -20.26
C PRO A 69 33.94 -12.71 -19.76
N THR A 70 34.74 -13.12 -18.79
CA THR A 70 34.76 -14.42 -18.13
C THR A 70 33.36 -14.91 -17.74
N PHE A 71 32.94 -16.00 -18.39
CA PHE A 71 31.72 -16.79 -18.17
C PHE A 71 30.38 -16.08 -18.40
N PRO A 72 29.44 -16.69 -19.16
CA PRO A 72 28.05 -16.21 -19.17
C PRO A 72 27.51 -16.30 -17.74
N LYS A 73 27.35 -15.15 -17.09
CA LYS A 73 26.72 -15.06 -15.76
C LYS A 73 25.36 -15.73 -15.90
N LYS A 74 25.21 -16.92 -15.29
CA LYS A 74 23.93 -17.64 -15.26
C LYS A 74 22.89 -16.66 -14.76
N THR A 75 21.97 -16.24 -15.63
CA THR A 75 20.88 -15.33 -15.26
C THR A 75 20.09 -16.02 -14.17
N LYS A 76 20.15 -15.48 -12.95
CA LYS A 76 19.40 -16.04 -11.81
C LYS A 76 17.93 -16.08 -12.22
N LYS A 77 17.27 -17.23 -12.01
CA LYS A 77 15.84 -17.35 -12.29
C LYS A 77 15.10 -16.38 -11.37
N ILE A 78 14.58 -15.29 -11.94
CA ILE A 78 13.81 -14.28 -11.22
C ILE A 78 12.49 -14.92 -10.78
N SER A 79 12.10 -14.72 -9.52
CA SER A 79 10.87 -15.26 -8.97
C SER A 79 9.64 -14.65 -9.67
N ALA A 80 8.50 -15.35 -9.63
CA ALA A 80 7.26 -14.79 -10.18
C ALA A 80 6.83 -13.51 -9.44
N ILE A 81 7.08 -13.45 -8.12
CA ILE A 81 6.82 -12.29 -7.27
C ILE A 81 7.66 -11.10 -7.74
N ASP A 82 8.97 -11.28 -7.93
CA ASP A 82 9.85 -10.21 -8.40
C ASP A 82 9.44 -9.70 -9.79
N LYS A 83 8.99 -10.59 -10.69
CA LYS A 83 8.49 -10.19 -12.01
C LYS A 83 7.22 -9.35 -11.92
N GLN A 84 6.24 -9.77 -11.11
CA GLN A 84 4.99 -9.04 -10.93
C GLN A 84 5.23 -7.70 -10.22
N ALA A 85 5.97 -7.71 -9.12
CA ALA A 85 6.34 -6.52 -8.37
C ALA A 85 7.10 -5.52 -9.24
N GLY A 86 8.03 -5.99 -10.08
CA GLY A 86 8.76 -5.17 -11.04
C GLY A 86 7.86 -4.47 -12.06
N LYS A 87 6.75 -5.10 -12.52
CA LYS A 87 5.76 -4.44 -13.39
C LYS A 87 5.08 -3.24 -12.70
N HIS A 88 4.96 -3.29 -11.38
CA HIS A 88 4.41 -2.21 -10.57
C HIS A 88 5.50 -1.27 -10.02
N GLY A 89 6.74 -1.39 -10.50
CA GLY A 89 7.86 -0.51 -10.10
C GLY A 89 8.53 -0.88 -8.77
N PHE A 90 8.15 -1.99 -8.12
CA PHE A 90 8.79 -2.42 -6.88
C PHE A 90 10.00 -3.29 -7.16
N GLN A 91 11.13 -2.92 -6.56
CA GLN A 91 12.37 -3.70 -6.61
C GLN A 91 12.70 -4.28 -5.23
N ARG A 92 13.06 -5.55 -5.21
CA ARG A 92 13.48 -6.24 -3.98
C ARG A 92 14.85 -5.74 -3.54
N LYS A 93 15.02 -5.50 -2.23
CA LYS A 93 16.30 -5.08 -1.66
C LYS A 93 17.28 -6.25 -1.60
N GLN A 94 18.58 -5.93 -1.47
CA GLN A 94 19.59 -6.94 -1.20
C GLN A 94 19.27 -7.61 0.16
N PHE A 95 19.30 -8.95 0.20
CA PHE A 95 19.01 -9.78 1.38
C PHE A 95 17.57 -9.77 1.90
N GLU A 96 16.63 -9.21 1.15
CA GLU A 96 15.21 -9.27 1.52
C GLU A 96 14.58 -10.59 1.07
N GLY A 97 13.94 -11.31 1.99
CA GLY A 97 13.14 -12.49 1.66
C GLY A 97 11.76 -12.12 1.10
N ASP A 98 11.13 -13.03 0.36
CA ASP A 98 9.85 -12.76 -0.33
C ASP A 98 8.74 -12.27 0.61
N ARG A 99 8.67 -12.82 1.83
CA ARG A 99 7.70 -12.39 2.85
C ARG A 99 7.92 -10.94 3.29
N ALA A 100 9.16 -10.55 3.53
CA ALA A 100 9.51 -9.19 3.92
C ALA A 100 9.24 -8.20 2.77
N PHE A 101 9.55 -8.62 1.54
CA PHE A 101 9.29 -7.86 0.33
C PHE A 101 7.78 -7.61 0.13
N LEU A 102 6.95 -8.65 0.23
CA LEU A 102 5.50 -8.50 0.14
C LEU A 102 4.94 -7.63 1.27
N ALA A 103 5.43 -7.79 2.50
CA ALA A 103 5.01 -6.95 3.63
C ALA A 103 5.34 -5.46 3.38
N ARG A 104 6.51 -5.17 2.78
CA ARG A 104 6.91 -3.82 2.40
C ARG A 104 6.01 -3.25 1.31
N ILE A 105 5.77 -4.01 0.23
CA ILE A 105 4.85 -3.61 -0.84
C ILE A 105 3.48 -3.28 -0.25
N ASN A 106 2.93 -4.17 0.57
CA ASN A 106 1.63 -3.95 1.21
C ASN A 106 1.64 -2.66 2.05
N ARG A 107 2.66 -2.44 2.87
CA ARG A 107 2.78 -1.22 3.67
C ARG A 107 2.85 0.05 2.80
N GLU A 108 3.66 0.04 1.75
CA GLU A 108 3.78 1.17 0.82
C GLU A 108 2.45 1.43 0.09
N THR A 109 1.75 0.38 -0.36
CA THR A 109 0.42 0.52 -0.99
C THR A 109 -0.64 1.06 -0.03
N TYR A 110 -0.68 0.59 1.22
CA TYR A 110 -1.62 1.11 2.23
C TYR A 110 -1.32 2.57 2.57
N ASN A 111 -0.05 2.93 2.71
CA ASN A 111 0.35 4.32 2.95
C ASN A 111 -0.05 5.21 1.77
N ASN A 112 0.19 4.78 0.54
CA ASN A 112 -0.20 5.55 -0.65
C ASN A 112 -1.72 5.74 -0.74
N ILE A 113 -2.50 4.69 -0.45
CA ILE A 113 -3.97 4.78 -0.40
C ILE A 113 -4.41 5.74 0.72
N ALA A 114 -3.80 5.65 1.91
CA ALA A 114 -4.10 6.53 3.03
C ALA A 114 -3.79 8.00 2.69
N ASP A 115 -2.65 8.27 2.05
CA ASP A 115 -2.25 9.62 1.62
C ASP A 115 -3.20 10.19 0.56
N ILE A 116 -3.62 9.37 -0.42
CA ILE A 116 -4.62 9.78 -1.42
C ILE A 116 -5.95 10.11 -0.74
N ASN A 117 -6.40 9.25 0.18
CA ASN A 117 -7.64 9.49 0.92
C ASN A 117 -7.55 10.74 1.80
N LEU A 118 -6.40 11.01 2.40
CA LEU A 118 -6.18 12.20 3.23
C LEU A 118 -6.19 13.46 2.37
N LYS A 119 -5.49 13.45 1.23
CA LYS A 119 -5.53 14.56 0.26
C LYS A 119 -6.93 14.82 -0.28
N ALA A 120 -7.69 13.77 -0.57
CA ALA A 120 -9.08 13.90 -0.99
C ALA A 120 -9.96 14.48 0.12
N LYS A 121 -9.79 14.00 1.37
CA LYS A 121 -10.56 14.46 2.53
C LYS A 121 -10.34 15.95 2.84
N PHE A 122 -9.12 16.44 2.63
CA PHE A 122 -8.77 17.84 2.83
C PHE A 122 -8.90 18.69 1.56
N GLU A 123 -9.41 18.12 0.45
CA GLU A 123 -9.51 18.79 -0.85
C GLU A 123 -8.18 19.38 -1.37
N THR A 124 -7.05 18.87 -0.85
CA THR A 124 -5.69 19.27 -1.24
C THR A 124 -5.15 18.43 -2.39
N ALA A 125 -5.92 17.44 -2.87
CA ALA A 125 -5.56 16.64 -4.02
C ALA A 125 -5.42 17.54 -5.27
N GLY A 126 -4.20 17.60 -5.83
CA GLY A 126 -3.91 18.37 -7.05
C GLY A 126 -3.60 19.86 -6.84
N ARG A 127 -3.64 20.36 -5.60
CA ARG A 127 -3.20 21.73 -5.29
C ARG A 127 -1.70 21.79 -5.07
N ASP A 128 -1.08 22.88 -5.52
CA ASP A 128 0.33 23.12 -5.27
C ASP A 128 0.57 23.48 -3.80
N LYS A 129 1.73 23.08 -3.26
CA LYS A 129 2.09 23.39 -1.86
C LYS A 129 2.02 24.88 -1.54
N LYS A 130 2.40 25.72 -2.50
CA LYS A 130 2.37 27.19 -2.36
C LYS A 130 0.96 27.76 -2.21
N GLU A 131 -0.06 27.11 -2.76
CA GLU A 131 -1.46 27.55 -2.60
C GLU A 131 -1.97 27.16 -1.23
N ILE A 132 -1.66 25.94 -0.80
CA ILE A 132 -1.99 25.42 0.53
C ILE A 132 -1.38 26.31 1.62
N ASP A 133 -0.11 26.69 1.47
CA ASP A 133 0.59 27.55 2.45
C ASP A 133 -0.07 28.93 2.57
N LYS A 134 -0.49 29.53 1.43
CA LYS A 134 -1.23 30.81 1.42
C LYS A 134 -2.58 30.69 2.12
N ASP A 135 -3.32 29.61 1.87
CA ASP A 135 -4.61 29.36 2.53
C ASP A 135 -4.42 29.30 4.06
N TYR A 136 -3.35 28.66 4.54
CA TYR A 136 -3.03 28.61 5.96
C TYR A 136 -2.62 29.98 6.53
N GLU A 137 -1.80 30.75 5.82
CA GLU A 137 -1.42 32.11 6.22
C GLU A 137 -2.66 33.01 6.37
N GLU A 138 -3.60 32.95 5.43
CA GLU A 138 -4.85 33.71 5.53
C GLU A 138 -5.70 33.32 6.75
N VAL A 139 -5.77 32.03 7.06
CA VAL A 139 -6.50 31.52 8.23
C VAL A 139 -5.84 32.01 9.52
N ASP A 140 -4.51 31.93 9.60
CA ASP A 140 -3.73 32.37 10.75
C ASP A 140 -3.83 33.88 10.97
N GLU A 141 -3.78 34.69 9.91
CA GLU A 141 -4.05 36.13 9.99
C GLU A 141 -5.46 36.43 10.51
N LYS A 142 -6.49 35.72 10.01
CA LYS A 142 -7.88 35.90 10.48
C LYS A 142 -8.01 35.52 11.96
N VAL A 143 -7.30 34.49 12.42
CA VAL A 143 -7.26 34.09 13.83
C VAL A 143 -6.53 35.14 14.67
N ALA A 144 -5.39 35.66 14.21
CA ALA A 144 -4.62 36.70 14.87
C ALA A 144 -5.46 37.98 15.06
N ARG A 145 -6.11 38.45 13.98
CA ARG A 145 -7.02 39.62 14.03
C ARG A 145 -8.16 39.40 15.04
N LYS A 146 -8.78 38.22 15.06
CA LYS A 146 -9.82 37.89 16.06
C LYS A 146 -9.29 37.89 17.49
N LYS A 147 -8.08 37.35 17.73
CA LYS A 147 -7.43 37.35 19.05
C LYS A 147 -7.12 38.78 19.51
N GLU A 148 -6.62 39.63 18.63
CA GLU A 148 -6.32 41.04 18.95
C GLU A 148 -7.58 41.84 19.27
N LEU A 149 -8.66 41.66 18.50
CA LEU A 149 -9.96 42.28 18.81
C LEU A 149 -10.51 41.82 20.16
N LYS A 150 -10.34 40.54 20.52
CA LYS A 150 -10.71 40.02 21.84
C LYS A 150 -9.87 40.66 22.95
N ARG A 151 -8.55 40.79 22.77
CA ARG A 151 -7.65 41.48 23.72
C ARG A 151 -8.06 42.93 23.94
N LYS A 152 -8.23 43.69 22.85
CA LYS A 152 -8.71 45.09 22.89
C LYS A 152 -10.06 45.24 23.58
N ARG A 153 -10.99 44.29 23.38
CA ARG A 153 -12.29 44.28 24.10
C ARG A 153 -12.11 44.00 25.59
N PHE A 154 -11.25 43.06 25.94
CA PHE A 154 -11.00 42.69 27.34
C PHE A 154 -10.33 43.84 28.11
N GLU A 155 -9.34 44.50 27.51
CA GLU A 155 -8.70 45.71 28.06
C GLU A 155 -9.72 46.82 28.30
N LYS A 156 -10.62 47.09 27.34
CA LYS A 156 -11.71 48.08 27.52
C LYS A 156 -12.64 47.73 28.67
N ILE A 157 -12.93 46.45 28.88
CA ILE A 157 -13.77 45.99 30.01
C ILE A 157 -13.01 46.15 31.33
N GLN A 158 -11.73 45.78 31.38
CA GLN A 158 -10.90 45.97 32.58
C GLN A 158 -10.73 47.44 32.95
N ALA A 159 -10.48 48.32 31.97
CA ALA A 159 -10.38 49.75 32.19
C ALA A 159 -11.68 50.33 32.77
N LYS A 160 -12.84 49.93 32.23
CA LYS A 160 -14.15 50.31 32.79
C LYS A 160 -14.35 49.81 34.21
N LYS A 161 -13.98 48.56 34.51
CA LYS A 161 -14.06 48.01 35.87
C LYS A 161 -13.14 48.75 36.85
N ARG A 162 -11.93 49.14 36.44
CA ARG A 162 -11.02 49.93 37.28
C ARG A 162 -11.59 51.32 37.58
N ALA A 163 -12.13 52.00 36.57
CA ALA A 163 -12.79 53.30 36.72
C ALA A 163 -14.03 53.22 37.65
N GLU A 164 -14.84 52.16 37.52
CA GLU A 164 -16.03 51.95 38.37
C GLU A 164 -15.66 51.56 39.81
N ALA A 165 -14.51 50.90 40.01
CA ALA A 165 -13.99 50.54 41.32
C ALA A 165 -13.30 51.71 42.07
N GLY A 166 -13.22 52.90 41.47
CA GLY A 166 -12.64 54.09 42.11
C GLY A 166 -11.14 53.99 42.40
N LEU A 167 -10.42 53.03 41.81
CA LEU A 167 -8.96 53.05 41.76
C LEU A 167 -8.55 53.98 40.62
N GLU A 168 -8.20 55.21 40.96
CA GLU A 168 -7.50 56.10 40.02
C GLU A 168 -6.23 55.41 39.49
N PRO A 169 -5.96 55.50 38.18
CA PRO A 169 -4.66 55.11 37.66
C PRO A 169 -3.63 56.09 38.22
N GLU A 170 -2.61 55.60 38.94
CA GLU A 170 -1.43 56.41 39.24
C GLU A 170 -0.86 56.97 37.92
N GLU A 171 -0.99 58.29 37.77
CA GLU A 171 -0.38 59.06 36.69
C GLU A 171 1.13 58.96 36.84
N LYS A 172 1.78 58.26 35.91
CA LYS A 172 3.17 58.57 35.57
C LYS A 172 3.11 59.72 34.57
N ASP A 173 3.31 60.92 35.10
CA ASP A 173 3.59 62.14 34.37
C ASP A 173 4.70 61.93 33.33
N GLU A 174 4.38 62.11 32.04
CA GLU A 174 5.15 62.94 31.10
C GLU A 174 4.19 63.42 29.98
N ALA A 175 4.15 64.73 29.72
CA ALA A 175 3.27 65.44 28.78
C ALA A 175 4.12 66.26 27.77
N PRO A 176 3.56 67.03 26.80
CA PRO A 176 2.48 66.79 25.80
C PRO A 176 2.80 67.35 24.37
N THR A 177 1.89 67.24 23.38
CA THR A 177 1.40 68.38 22.53
C THR A 177 0.38 68.05 21.39
N THR A 178 -0.75 68.79 21.41
CA THR A 178 -1.59 69.40 20.31
C THR A 178 -2.18 68.55 19.18
N SER A 179 -3.43 68.69 18.66
CA SER A 179 -4.54 69.67 18.78
C SER A 179 -5.76 69.23 17.91
N ALA A 180 -6.99 69.58 18.35
CA ALA A 180 -8.24 69.85 17.59
C ALA A 180 -8.85 68.73 16.70
N GLU A 181 -10.17 68.47 16.57
CA GLU A 181 -11.37 69.30 16.61
C GLU A 181 -12.62 68.35 16.68
N GLU A 182 -13.66 68.70 17.44
CA GLU A 182 -15.03 68.11 17.48
C GLU A 182 -16.02 69.22 17.03
N PRO A 183 -17.32 69.04 16.63
CA PRO A 183 -18.36 68.21 17.29
C PRO A 183 -19.55 67.75 16.32
N PRO A 184 -20.84 67.57 16.71
CA PRO A 184 -21.46 66.62 17.66
C PRO A 184 -22.73 65.86 17.13
N ALA A 185 -23.21 64.88 17.92
CA ALA A 185 -24.61 64.77 18.43
C ALA A 185 -25.42 63.44 18.23
N LYS A 186 -25.70 62.80 19.38
CA LYS A 186 -27.02 62.37 19.92
C LYS A 186 -27.87 61.31 19.18
N LYS A 187 -28.08 60.13 19.80
CA LYS A 187 -29.24 59.74 20.66
C LYS A 187 -29.52 58.21 20.70
N SER A 188 -29.54 57.67 21.92
CA SER A 188 -30.47 56.66 22.49
C SER A 188 -30.86 55.38 21.70
N GLN A 189 -30.69 54.20 22.33
CA GLN A 189 -31.80 53.37 22.87
C GLN A 189 -31.36 51.96 23.37
N LYS A 190 -31.74 51.67 24.62
CA LYS A 190 -32.08 50.37 25.27
C LYS A 190 -31.02 49.25 25.43
N PRO A 191 -30.71 48.80 26.67
CA PRO A 191 -29.99 47.55 26.90
C PRO A 191 -30.94 46.35 26.85
N LYS A 192 -30.78 45.47 25.85
CA LYS A 192 -31.33 44.10 25.90
C LYS A 192 -30.40 43.23 26.75
N LYS A 193 -30.73 43.08 28.05
CA LYS A 193 -30.26 41.95 28.86
C LYS A 193 -30.82 40.66 28.25
N LYS A 194 -29.97 39.75 27.73
CA LYS A 194 -30.26 38.31 27.63
C LYS A 194 -29.00 37.50 27.28
N LYS A 195 -28.64 36.61 28.21
CA LYS A 195 -27.90 35.34 28.05
C LYS A 195 -26.42 35.41 27.63
N SER A 196 -25.52 35.72 28.56
CA SER A 196 -24.09 35.34 28.46
C SER A 196 -23.59 34.43 29.59
N GLY A 197 -24.38 34.19 30.65
CA GLY A 197 -23.95 33.38 31.79
C GLY A 197 -23.95 31.85 31.60
N LYS A 198 -23.91 31.34 30.36
CA LYS A 198 -23.80 29.89 30.11
C LYS A 198 -22.45 29.47 29.51
N ASP A 199 -21.70 30.39 28.93
CA ASP A 199 -20.43 30.05 28.28
C ASP A 199 -19.26 30.11 29.27
N ASP A 200 -19.32 30.99 30.28
CA ASP A 200 -18.28 31.13 31.30
C ASP A 200 -18.19 29.90 32.25
N GLU A 201 -19.33 29.23 32.55
CA GLU A 201 -19.33 27.97 33.31
C GLU A 201 -18.73 26.80 32.49
N GLY A 202 -18.84 26.84 31.16
CA GLY A 202 -18.27 25.83 30.26
C GLY A 202 -16.75 25.93 30.15
N GLU A 203 -16.21 27.14 30.17
CA GLU A 203 -14.75 27.38 30.11
C GLU A 203 -14.06 27.14 31.47
N MET A 204 -14.71 27.43 32.60
CA MET A 204 -14.17 27.04 33.92
C MET A 204 -14.14 25.51 34.12
N MET A 205 -15.07 24.75 33.53
CA MET A 205 -15.05 23.28 33.58
C MET A 205 -13.95 22.65 32.70
N LEU A 206 -13.43 23.36 31.69
CA LEU A 206 -12.35 22.86 30.85
C LEU A 206 -10.98 22.95 31.55
N ASN A 207 -10.77 23.93 32.43
CA ASN A 207 -9.52 24.05 33.20
C ASN A 207 -9.45 23.12 34.43
N ALA A 208 -10.56 22.55 34.89
CA ALA A 208 -10.56 21.57 35.97
C ALA A 208 -10.05 20.18 35.55
N ARG A 209 -9.82 19.95 34.25
CA ARG A 209 -9.40 18.65 33.70
C ARG A 209 -7.89 18.46 33.63
N GLU A 210 -7.11 19.50 33.92
CA GLU A 210 -5.64 19.49 33.77
C GLU A 210 -4.89 19.75 35.08
N PHE A 211 -5.57 19.83 36.22
CA PHE A 211 -4.88 19.84 37.52
C PHE A 211 -4.66 18.39 38.00
N ILE A 212 -3.57 17.78 37.53
CA ILE A 212 -3.07 16.52 38.05
C ILE A 212 -2.19 16.85 39.25
N ALA A 213 -2.54 16.36 40.44
CA ALA A 213 -1.72 16.57 41.62
C ALA A 213 -0.35 15.92 41.44
N PHE A 214 0.72 16.59 41.89
CA PHE A 214 2.09 16.11 41.75
C PHE A 214 2.24 14.73 42.43
N GLY A 215 2.38 13.66 41.63
CA GLY A 215 2.46 12.27 42.10
C GLY A 215 1.44 11.30 41.48
N GLU A 216 0.39 11.78 40.81
CA GLU A 216 -0.54 10.91 40.06
C GLU A 216 0.00 10.59 38.65
N ARG A 217 0.01 9.31 38.28
CA ARG A 217 0.50 8.82 36.97
C ARG A 217 -0.54 9.18 35.89
N ASN A 218 -0.08 9.70 34.73
CA ASN A 218 -0.92 10.03 33.57
C ASN A 218 -1.79 8.88 33.01
N ASP A 219 -1.53 7.65 33.43
CA ASP A 219 -2.19 6.43 32.95
C ASP A 219 -3.22 5.85 33.94
N ALA A 220 -3.39 6.48 35.11
CA ALA A 220 -4.40 6.08 36.07
C ALA A 220 -5.76 6.74 35.73
N PRO A 221 -6.88 6.01 35.73
CA PRO A 221 -8.20 6.61 35.52
C PRO A 221 -8.47 7.67 36.60
N PRO A 222 -9.07 8.82 36.25
CA PRO A 222 -9.24 9.94 37.17
C PRO A 222 -9.98 9.50 38.43
N SER A 223 -9.36 9.71 39.60
CA SER A 223 -9.95 9.36 40.88
C SER A 223 -11.08 10.38 41.19
N PHE A 224 -12.33 9.97 41.02
CA PHE A 224 -13.53 10.81 41.24
C PHE A 224 -13.82 11.07 42.73
N THR A 225 -12.79 11.20 43.57
CA THR A 225 -12.90 11.43 45.01
C THR A 225 -12.96 12.91 45.35
N PHE A 226 -12.53 13.81 44.46
CA PHE A 226 -12.27 15.21 44.86
C PHE A 226 -13.49 16.14 44.96
N ASN A 227 -14.70 15.78 44.50
CA ASN A 227 -15.82 16.73 44.56
C ASN A 227 -17.18 16.08 44.89
N LYS A 228 -17.38 15.69 46.15
CA LYS A 228 -18.72 15.36 46.70
C LYS A 228 -19.73 16.50 46.51
N ALA A 229 -19.26 17.76 46.49
CA ALA A 229 -20.09 18.94 46.25
C ALA A 229 -20.62 19.03 44.80
N LEU A 230 -19.78 18.72 43.78
CA LEU A 230 -20.27 18.67 42.39
C LEU A 230 -21.25 17.52 42.16
N LYS A 231 -21.05 16.36 42.80
CA LYS A 231 -22.00 15.24 42.66
C LYS A 231 -23.41 15.64 43.13
N LYS A 232 -23.54 16.39 44.22
CA LYS A 232 -24.86 16.85 44.70
C LYS A 232 -25.52 17.84 43.72
N SER A 233 -24.77 18.78 43.14
CA SER A 233 -25.34 19.74 42.19
C SER A 233 -25.69 19.11 40.83
N MET A 234 -24.93 18.11 40.40
CA MET A 234 -25.19 17.39 39.14
C MET A 234 -26.39 16.44 39.25
N VAL A 235 -26.54 15.75 40.39
CA VAL A 235 -27.70 14.87 40.65
C VAL A 235 -29.01 15.67 40.73
N GLN A 236 -29.02 16.87 41.32
CA GLN A 236 -30.23 17.71 41.35
C GLN A 236 -30.64 18.26 39.97
N LYS A 237 -29.68 18.58 39.09
CA LYS A 237 -29.99 18.99 37.70
C LYS A 237 -30.56 17.83 36.88
N ASN A 238 -30.09 16.60 37.12
CA ASN A 238 -30.58 15.40 36.44
C ASN A 238 -31.93 14.90 36.99
N ALA A 239 -32.24 15.14 38.27
CA ALA A 239 -33.52 14.75 38.87
C ALA A 239 -34.72 15.51 38.28
N LYS A 240 -34.54 16.75 37.78
CA LYS A 240 -35.60 17.50 37.08
C LYS A 240 -35.69 17.20 35.57
N ALA A 241 -34.71 16.47 35.01
CA ALA A 241 -34.69 16.10 33.60
C ALA A 241 -35.41 14.76 33.32
N GLY A 242 -35.73 13.96 34.35
CA GLY A 242 -36.41 12.67 34.21
C GLY A 242 -37.91 12.73 33.96
N GLY A 243 -38.55 13.92 34.01
CA GLY A 243 -40.00 14.05 33.87
C GLY A 243 -40.49 14.35 32.45
N LYS A 244 -39.60 14.57 31.48
CA LYS A 244 -39.96 14.85 30.08
C LYS A 244 -39.22 13.89 29.18
N ASP A 245 -39.96 13.08 28.44
CA ASP A 245 -39.40 12.21 27.41
C ASP A 245 -38.49 13.02 26.50
N LEU A 246 -37.20 12.70 26.55
CA LEU A 246 -36.19 13.31 25.70
C LEU A 246 -36.61 13.12 24.24
N LEU A 247 -36.41 14.13 23.40
CA LEU A 247 -36.67 14.06 21.96
C LEU A 247 -36.00 12.83 21.32
N LEU A 248 -34.84 12.44 21.87
CA LEU A 248 -34.11 11.23 21.51
C LEU A 248 -34.94 9.96 21.75
N ASN A 249 -35.61 9.83 22.91
CA ASN A 249 -36.49 8.69 23.18
C ASN A 249 -37.67 8.66 22.20
N LYS A 250 -38.29 9.80 21.88
CA LYS A 250 -39.35 9.85 20.85
C LYS A 250 -38.87 9.47 19.45
N MET A 251 -37.61 9.79 19.12
CA MET A 251 -36.99 9.39 17.85
C MET A 251 -36.67 7.88 17.79
N PHE A 252 -36.38 7.26 18.93
CA PHE A 252 -36.12 5.82 19.01
C PHE A 252 -37.38 4.97 19.18
N THR A 253 -38.43 5.46 19.87
CA THR A 253 -39.69 4.72 20.05
C THR A 253 -40.57 4.71 18.79
N ASN A 254 -40.48 5.73 17.93
CA ASN A 254 -41.18 5.76 16.64
C ASN A 254 -40.52 4.87 15.57
N ARG A 255 -39.33 4.31 15.84
CA ARG A 255 -38.81 3.18 15.08
C ARG A 255 -39.28 1.91 15.77
N THR A 256 -40.30 1.28 15.22
CA THR A 256 -40.65 -0.11 15.51
C THR A 256 -39.43 -0.98 15.24
N VAL A 257 -38.58 -1.14 16.25
CA VAL A 257 -37.54 -2.15 16.26
C VAL A 257 -38.28 -3.48 16.30
N LYS A 258 -38.33 -4.16 15.16
CA LYS A 258 -38.59 -5.60 15.14
C LYS A 258 -37.58 -6.22 16.10
N GLU A 259 -38.08 -6.83 17.17
CA GLU A 259 -37.26 -7.57 18.13
C GLU A 259 -36.32 -8.48 17.35
N THR A 260 -35.01 -8.24 17.47
CA THR A 260 -34.02 -9.18 16.98
C THR A 260 -34.02 -10.35 17.95
N VAL A 261 -34.78 -11.38 17.58
CA VAL A 261 -34.61 -12.74 18.08
C VAL A 261 -33.13 -13.10 17.93
N TYR A 262 -32.45 -13.35 19.06
CA TYR A 262 -31.15 -14.00 19.05
C TYR A 262 -31.36 -15.44 18.60
N GLY A 263 -31.27 -15.65 17.29
CA GLY A 263 -31.40 -16.94 16.63
C GLY A 263 -30.40 -17.04 15.49
N GLU A 264 -29.43 -17.94 15.67
CA GLU A 264 -28.80 -18.76 14.64
C GLU A 264 -27.93 -18.09 13.57
N ASP A 265 -26.62 -18.09 13.85
CA ASP A 265 -25.50 -18.53 12.99
C ASP A 265 -25.73 -18.76 11.48
N THR A 266 -26.31 -17.79 10.76
CA THR A 266 -26.48 -17.90 9.30
C THR A 266 -25.85 -16.76 8.50
N GLN A 267 -25.16 -15.82 9.15
CA GLN A 267 -24.56 -14.66 8.45
C GLN A 267 -23.03 -14.67 8.31
N LYS A 268 -22.40 -15.85 8.15
CA LYS A 268 -21.01 -15.94 7.64
C LYS A 268 -20.88 -15.92 6.10
N LYS A 269 -21.93 -15.52 5.35
CA LYS A 269 -21.92 -15.57 3.87
C LYS A 269 -21.90 -14.23 3.12
N LYS A 270 -21.74 -13.08 3.79
CA LYS A 270 -21.73 -11.76 3.11
C LYS A 270 -20.42 -10.97 3.20
N ALA A 271 -19.31 -11.60 3.59
CA ALA A 271 -18.00 -10.92 3.70
C ALA A 271 -17.06 -11.13 2.50
N TYR A 272 -17.39 -11.99 1.54
CA TYR A 272 -16.64 -12.14 0.29
C TYR A 272 -17.57 -11.79 -0.87
N GLY A 273 -17.55 -10.51 -1.27
CA GLY A 273 -18.27 -9.99 -2.42
C GLY A 273 -17.69 -10.45 -3.76
N VAL A 274 -17.56 -11.77 -3.95
CA VAL A 274 -17.41 -12.35 -5.28
C VAL A 274 -18.82 -12.69 -5.73
N ASN A 275 -19.29 -12.07 -6.82
CA ASN A 275 -20.60 -12.39 -7.38
C ASN A 275 -20.65 -13.92 -7.63
N GLU A 276 -21.73 -14.59 -7.23
CA GLU A 276 -21.85 -16.05 -7.43
C GLU A 276 -21.69 -16.42 -8.92
N ALA A 277 -22.04 -15.49 -9.82
CA ALA A 277 -21.78 -15.57 -11.25
C ALA A 277 -20.28 -15.69 -11.60
N ASP A 278 -19.42 -14.89 -10.96
CA ASP A 278 -17.97 -14.94 -11.19
C ASP A 278 -17.37 -16.24 -10.65
N ARG A 279 -17.87 -16.72 -9.51
CA ARG A 279 -17.48 -18.02 -8.95
C ARG A 279 -17.83 -19.17 -9.89
N LEU A 280 -19.04 -19.15 -10.47
CA LEU A 280 -19.48 -20.14 -11.45
C LEU A 280 -18.66 -20.05 -12.74
N ALA A 281 -18.33 -18.85 -13.21
CA ALA A 281 -17.48 -18.63 -14.39
C ALA A 281 -16.07 -19.21 -14.20
N VAL A 282 -15.46 -19.01 -13.02
CA VAL A 282 -14.15 -19.59 -12.68
C VAL A 282 -14.21 -21.12 -12.64
N ILE A 283 -15.27 -21.70 -12.08
CA ILE A 283 -15.46 -23.16 -12.04
C ILE A 283 -15.61 -23.73 -13.46
N GLN A 284 -16.36 -23.08 -14.33
CA GLN A 284 -16.52 -23.50 -15.73
C GLN A 284 -15.19 -23.40 -16.50
N ALA A 285 -14.49 -22.27 -16.39
CA ALA A 285 -13.19 -22.09 -17.04
C ALA A 285 -12.15 -23.14 -16.60
N TYR A 286 -12.16 -23.53 -15.32
CA TYR A 286 -11.30 -24.60 -14.81
C TYR A 286 -11.67 -25.97 -15.40
N ARG A 287 -12.97 -26.29 -15.51
CA ARG A 287 -13.44 -27.54 -16.12
C ARG A 287 -13.04 -27.63 -17.59
N ASP A 288 -13.18 -26.54 -18.34
CA ASP A 288 -12.80 -26.49 -19.76
C ASP A 288 -11.29 -26.63 -19.95
N ALA A 289 -10.49 -25.97 -19.10
CA ALA A 289 -9.03 -26.10 -19.12
C ALA A 289 -8.59 -27.54 -18.81
N LYS A 290 -9.26 -28.20 -17.86
CA LYS A 290 -9.00 -29.61 -17.53
C LYS A 290 -9.39 -30.54 -18.68
N ALA A 291 -10.54 -30.30 -19.34
CA ALA A 291 -10.97 -31.06 -20.51
C ALA A 291 -9.98 -30.92 -21.68
N ARG A 292 -9.49 -29.70 -21.96
CA ARG A 292 -8.46 -29.45 -22.99
C ARG A 292 -7.15 -30.19 -22.69
N ARG A 293 -6.73 -30.25 -21.42
CA ARG A 293 -5.56 -31.04 -21.00
C ARG A 293 -5.74 -32.54 -21.21
N ARG A 294 -6.94 -33.09 -21.00
CA ARG A 294 -7.25 -34.50 -21.31
C ARG A 294 -7.14 -34.81 -22.79
N VAL A 295 -7.56 -33.88 -23.65
CA VAL A 295 -7.44 -34.06 -25.12
C VAL A 295 -5.98 -33.96 -25.57
N GLN A 296 -5.19 -33.03 -25.01
CA GLN A 296 -3.78 -32.86 -25.38
C GLN A 296 -2.86 -33.97 -24.86
N ASN A 297 -3.15 -34.54 -23.70
CA ASN A 297 -2.42 -35.64 -23.12
C ASN A 297 -3.44 -36.69 -22.67
N PRO A 298 -3.65 -37.79 -23.39
CA PRO A 298 -4.54 -38.87 -22.95
C PRO A 298 -3.91 -39.74 -21.84
N ASP A 299 -2.58 -39.71 -21.68
CA ASP A 299 -1.84 -40.70 -20.88
C ASP A 299 -1.64 -40.32 -19.39
N TRP A 300 -2.13 -39.17 -18.91
CA TRP A 300 -1.82 -38.71 -17.54
C TRP A 300 -2.78 -39.19 -16.44
N GLU A 301 -3.89 -39.85 -16.79
CA GLU A 301 -4.89 -40.31 -15.80
C GLU A 301 -4.98 -41.84 -15.67
N THR A 302 -4.16 -42.66 -16.34
CA THR A 302 -4.06 -44.07 -15.93
C THR A 302 -3.23 -44.12 -14.64
N PRO A 303 -3.83 -44.41 -13.46
CA PRO A 303 -3.01 -44.81 -12.34
C PRO A 303 -2.29 -46.08 -12.81
N ARG A 304 -0.95 -46.04 -12.87
CA ARG A 304 -0.16 -47.27 -12.99
C ARG A 304 -0.51 -48.13 -11.78
N LEU A 305 -1.41 -49.08 -11.99
CA LEU A 305 -1.75 -50.13 -11.04
C LEU A 305 -0.69 -51.24 -11.01
N ASP A 306 0.51 -50.99 -11.53
CA ASP A 306 1.61 -51.97 -11.62
C ASP A 306 2.52 -51.99 -10.38
N CYS A 307 2.03 -51.51 -9.23
CA CYS A 307 2.76 -51.53 -7.97
C CYS A 307 1.89 -52.10 -6.84
N LEU A 308 1.45 -53.36 -6.98
CA LEU A 308 1.09 -54.25 -5.88
C LEU A 308 1.55 -55.67 -6.21
#